data_AF-A0A0F2P570-F1
#
_entry.id   AF-A0A0F2P570-F1
#
_cell.length_a   1.000
_cell.length_b   1.000
_cell.length_c   1.000
_cell.angle_alpha   90.00
_cell.angle_beta   90.00
_cell.angle_gamma   90.00
#
_symmetry.space_group_name_H-M   'P 1'
#
loop_
_entity.id
_entity.type
_entity.pdbx_description
1 polymer ?
#
loop_
_entity_poly.entity_id
_entity_poly.type
_entity_poly.pdbx_seq_one_letter_code
_entity_poly.pdbx_strand_id
1 'polypeptide(L)'
;MTAEKLWSAGFQAWRALDPVIHMSRKLGFDMSQCYSWQSFRSEFIRVNDQDVGHLVQAARRIEGVLSTGELPVLLAMLHAADFSWLADELADGQTWRMMDRTHGPHATAVALAIMQQ
;
A
#
# COMPACT_ATOMS: atom_id res chain seq x y z
N MET A 1 -24.69 12.78 3.07
CA MET A 1 -23.53 11.88 3.34
C MET A 1 -22.28 12.71 3.08
N THR A 2 -21.42 12.92 4.07
CA THR A 2 -20.24 13.81 3.98
C THR A 2 -19.05 13.09 3.32
N ALA A 3 -18.14 13.83 2.67
CA ALA A 3 -16.96 13.28 1.99
C ALA A 3 -16.09 12.41 2.92
N GLU A 4 -15.97 12.81 4.18
CA GLU A 4 -15.25 12.06 5.23
C GLU A 4 -15.79 10.64 5.46
N LYS A 5 -17.13 10.46 5.40
CA LYS A 5 -17.74 9.13 5.52
C LYS A 5 -17.45 8.24 4.32
N LEU A 6 -17.35 8.81 3.12
CA LEU A 6 -17.02 8.08 1.89
C LEU A 6 -15.56 7.63 1.89
N TRP A 7 -14.64 8.49 2.31
CA TRP A 7 -13.22 8.16 2.39
C TRP A 7 -12.91 7.14 3.49
N SER A 8 -13.56 7.25 4.64
CA SER A 8 -13.48 6.23 5.70
C SER A 8 -13.99 4.87 5.21
N ALA A 9 -15.13 4.84 4.51
CA ALA A 9 -15.65 3.60 3.92
C ALA A 9 -14.69 2.99 2.87
N GLY A 10 -14.06 3.83 2.04
CA GLY A 10 -13.05 3.39 1.07
C GLY A 10 -11.83 2.74 1.74
N PHE A 11 -11.32 3.33 2.83
CA PHE A 11 -10.22 2.76 3.59
C PHE A 11 -10.61 1.43 4.27
N GLN A 12 -11.79 1.36 4.88
CA GLN A 12 -12.26 0.12 5.53
C GLN A 12 -12.44 -1.02 4.52
N ALA A 13 -12.97 -0.72 3.33
CA ALA A 13 -13.03 -1.68 2.25
C ALA A 13 -11.63 -2.14 1.81
N TRP A 14 -10.71 -1.19 1.63
CA TRP A 14 -9.35 -1.46 1.18
C TRP A 14 -8.56 -2.35 2.16
N ARG A 15 -8.52 -1.98 3.45
CA ARG A 15 -7.75 -2.72 4.47
C ARG A 15 -8.25 -4.16 4.71
N ALA A 16 -9.48 -4.46 4.29
CA ALA A 16 -10.10 -5.77 4.41
C ALA A 16 -9.83 -6.68 3.20
N LEU A 17 -9.20 -6.18 2.13
CA LEU A 17 -8.86 -6.99 0.97
C LEU A 17 -7.69 -7.94 1.27
N ASP A 18 -7.83 -9.21 0.86
CA ASP A 18 -6.78 -10.23 1.06
C ASP A 18 -5.39 -9.80 0.55
N PRO A 19 -5.25 -9.19 -0.64
CA PRO A 19 -3.93 -8.70 -1.10
C PRO A 19 -3.31 -7.65 -0.18
N VAL A 20 -4.11 -6.79 0.45
CA VAL A 20 -3.64 -5.74 1.36
C VAL A 20 -3.19 -6.36 2.68
N ILE A 21 -3.99 -7.27 3.24
CA ILE A 21 -3.65 -8.01 4.47
C ILE A 21 -2.39 -8.85 4.27
N HIS A 22 -2.28 -9.51 3.13
CA HIS A 22 -1.11 -10.33 2.80
C HIS A 22 0.15 -9.48 2.64
N MET A 23 0.04 -8.34 1.95
CA MET A 23 1.17 -7.43 1.77
C MET A 23 1.60 -6.77 3.08
N SER A 24 0.66 -6.38 3.95
CA SER A 24 1.01 -5.81 5.26
C SER A 24 1.78 -6.81 6.12
N ARG A 25 1.40 -8.10 6.09
CA ARG A 25 2.14 -9.19 6.75
C ARG A 25 3.54 -9.38 6.17
N LYS A 26 3.68 -9.36 4.83
CA LYS A 26 5.00 -9.44 4.16
C LYS A 26 5.93 -8.27 4.55
N LEU A 27 5.37 -7.07 4.72
CA LEU A 27 6.10 -5.90 5.18
C LEU A 27 6.42 -5.92 6.69
N GLY A 28 5.75 -6.79 7.46
CA GLY A 28 5.81 -6.75 8.92
C GLY A 28 5.11 -5.52 9.52
N PHE A 29 4.14 -4.94 8.80
CA PHE A 29 3.40 -3.76 9.23
C PHE A 29 2.05 -4.15 9.84
N ASP A 30 1.81 -3.75 11.10
CA ASP A 30 0.53 -3.96 11.76
C ASP A 30 -0.45 -2.82 11.42
N MET A 31 -1.48 -3.16 10.65
CA MET A 31 -2.54 -2.24 10.28
C MET A 31 -3.66 -2.14 11.32
N SER A 32 -3.59 -2.84 12.47
CA SER A 32 -4.68 -2.92 13.45
C SER A 32 -5.16 -1.53 13.93
N GLN A 33 -4.21 -0.61 14.14
CA GLN A 33 -4.45 0.75 14.63
C GLN A 33 -4.82 1.78 13.54
N CYS A 34 -4.89 1.35 12.28
CA CYS A 34 -5.23 2.25 11.17
C CYS A 34 -6.75 2.24 10.96
N TYR A 35 -7.43 3.38 11.08
CA TYR A 35 -8.88 3.52 10.91
C TYR A 35 -9.29 4.40 9.72
N SER A 36 -8.33 5.10 9.13
CA SER A 36 -8.45 5.98 7.97
C SER A 36 -7.13 6.03 7.20
N TRP A 37 -7.17 6.52 5.97
CA TRP A 37 -5.96 6.80 5.18
C TRP A 37 -4.95 7.69 5.93
N GLN A 38 -5.43 8.71 6.64
CA GLN A 38 -4.58 9.58 7.45
C GLN A 38 -3.89 8.81 8.59
N SER A 39 -4.63 7.99 9.35
CA SER A 39 -4.02 7.19 10.41
C SER A 39 -3.05 6.13 9.87
N PHE A 40 -3.34 5.55 8.70
CA PHE A 40 -2.45 4.60 8.02
C PHE A 40 -1.12 5.26 7.66
N ARG A 41 -1.16 6.43 7.02
CA ARG A 41 0.02 7.22 6.69
C ARG A 41 0.83 7.59 7.93
N SER A 42 0.18 8.18 8.94
CA SER A 42 0.85 8.58 10.17
C SER A 42 1.51 7.40 10.87
N GLU A 43 0.85 6.25 10.94
CA GLU A 43 1.37 5.05 11.58
C GLU A 43 2.52 4.42 10.78
N PHE A 44 2.42 4.40 9.45
CA PHE A 44 3.48 3.89 8.59
C PHE A 44 4.76 4.72 8.74
N ILE A 45 4.65 6.06 8.71
CA ILE A 45 5.78 6.97 8.96
C ILE A 45 6.35 6.74 10.36
N ARG A 46 5.49 6.69 11.39
CA ARG A 46 5.91 6.49 12.78
C ARG A 46 6.71 5.19 12.96
N VAL A 47 6.22 4.07 12.42
CA VAL A 47 6.90 2.77 12.50
C VAL A 47 8.19 2.79 11.69
N ASN A 48 8.17 3.37 10.49
CA ASN A 48 9.37 3.48 9.67
C ASN A 48 10.47 4.28 10.37
N ASP A 49 10.14 5.41 11.00
CA ASP A 49 11.10 6.30 11.64
C ASP A 49 11.61 5.75 12.98
N GLN A 50 10.75 5.05 13.72
CA GLN A 50 11.12 4.41 14.98
C GLN A 50 12.24 3.38 14.80
N ASP A 51 12.18 2.61 13.70
CA ASP A 51 13.11 1.51 13.42
C ASP A 51 14.12 1.83 12.31
N VAL A 52 14.49 3.12 12.16
CA VAL A 52 15.53 3.60 11.23
C VAL A 52 15.33 3.10 9.79
N GLY A 53 14.10 3.23 9.27
CA GLY A 53 13.76 2.87 7.90
C GLY A 53 13.41 1.40 7.69
N HIS A 54 13.03 0.65 8.72
CA HIS A 54 12.76 -0.79 8.62
C HIS A 54 11.72 -1.14 7.55
N LEU A 55 10.64 -0.36 7.41
CA LEU A 55 9.60 -0.63 6.40
C LEU A 55 10.11 -0.39 4.97
N VAL A 56 10.92 0.66 4.76
CA VAL A 56 11.61 0.89 3.48
C VAL A 56 12.53 -0.29 3.14
N GLN A 57 13.31 -0.77 4.11
CA GLN A 57 14.21 -1.92 3.92
C GLN A 57 13.43 -3.22 3.66
N ALA A 58 12.29 -3.42 4.35
CA ALA A 58 11.42 -4.56 4.15
C ALA A 58 10.83 -4.56 2.74
N ALA A 59 10.33 -3.41 2.26
CA ALA A 59 9.80 -3.24 0.91
C ALA A 59 10.85 -3.62 -0.16
N ARG A 60 12.08 -3.08 -0.04
CA ARG A 60 13.21 -3.45 -0.94
C ARG A 60 13.55 -4.94 -0.89
N ARG A 61 13.47 -5.56 0.28
CA ARG A 61 13.78 -6.99 0.44
C ARG A 61 12.74 -7.90 -0.21
N ILE A 62 11.46 -7.55 -0.10
CA ILE A 62 10.38 -8.40 -0.60
C ILE A 62 10.10 -8.21 -2.09
N GLU A 63 10.40 -7.04 -2.66
CA GLU A 63 10.08 -6.68 -4.04
C GLU A 63 10.56 -7.73 -5.06
N GLY A 64 11.82 -8.17 -4.95
CA GLY A 64 12.39 -9.20 -5.84
C GLY A 64 11.77 -10.60 -5.76
N VAL A 65 10.86 -10.86 -4.81
CA VAL A 65 10.13 -12.13 -4.67
C VAL A 65 8.61 -11.96 -4.78
N LEU A 66 8.11 -10.76 -5.06
CA LEU A 66 6.69 -10.53 -5.30
C LEU A 66 6.27 -11.05 -6.67
N SER A 67 5.07 -11.60 -6.75
CA SER A 67 4.46 -11.92 -8.03
C SER A 67 4.08 -10.65 -8.80
N THR A 68 3.80 -10.80 -10.10
CA THR A 68 3.40 -9.70 -10.99
C THR A 68 2.11 -8.98 -10.55
N GLY A 69 1.25 -9.63 -9.76
CA GLY A 69 0.04 -9.01 -9.21
C GLY A 69 0.25 -8.39 -7.82
N GLU A 70 1.21 -8.88 -7.05
CA GLU A 70 1.51 -8.39 -5.70
C GLU A 70 2.35 -7.11 -5.73
N LEU A 71 3.32 -7.01 -6.65
CA LEU A 71 4.17 -5.82 -6.74
C LEU A 71 3.33 -4.53 -6.90
N PRO A 72 2.34 -4.45 -7.80
CA PRO A 72 1.45 -3.29 -7.89
C PRO A 72 0.73 -2.94 -6.58
N VAL A 73 0.35 -3.94 -5.77
CA VAL A 73 -0.26 -3.69 -4.46
C VAL A 73 0.74 -3.05 -3.50
N LEU A 74 2.01 -3.51 -3.48
CA LEU A 74 3.07 -2.87 -2.70
C LEU A 74 3.27 -1.41 -3.11
N LEU A 75 3.39 -1.16 -4.43
CA LEU A 75 3.59 0.19 -4.96
C LEU A 75 2.45 1.13 -4.57
N ALA A 76 1.20 0.68 -4.70
CA ALA A 76 0.03 1.46 -4.32
C ALA A 76 -0.05 1.69 -2.80
N MET A 77 0.32 0.71 -1.97
CA MET A 77 0.43 0.88 -0.51
C MET A 77 1.45 1.95 -0.14
N LEU A 78 2.64 1.92 -0.76
CA LEU A 78 3.69 2.91 -0.53
C LEU A 78 3.23 4.30 -0.94
N HIS A 79 2.58 4.42 -2.10
CA HIS A 79 1.98 5.68 -2.55
C HIS A 79 0.95 6.22 -1.55
N ALA A 80 0.04 5.38 -1.07
CA ALA A 80 -0.96 5.77 -0.07
C ALA A 80 -0.34 6.21 1.28
N ALA A 81 0.85 5.71 1.60
CA ALA A 81 1.61 6.03 2.81
C ALA A 81 2.52 7.27 2.68
N ASP A 82 2.47 8.02 1.57
CA ASP A 82 3.40 9.13 1.22
C ASP A 82 4.85 8.69 0.91
N PHE A 83 5.03 7.45 0.47
CA PHE A 83 6.31 6.89 0.01
C PHE A 83 6.32 6.67 -1.51
N SER A 84 5.67 7.55 -2.29
CA SER A 84 5.64 7.47 -3.76
C SER A 84 7.04 7.43 -4.37
N TRP A 85 8.02 8.11 -3.77
CA TRP A 85 9.42 8.05 -4.19
C TRP A 85 10.00 6.63 -4.14
N LEU A 86 9.63 5.83 -3.14
CA LEU A 86 10.05 4.44 -3.03
C LEU A 86 9.25 3.57 -3.99
N ALA A 87 7.97 3.85 -4.19
CA ALA A 87 7.18 3.17 -5.20
C ALA A 87 7.81 3.37 -6.60
N ASP A 88 8.23 4.59 -6.93
CA ASP A 88 8.89 4.89 -8.21
C ASP A 88 10.25 4.20 -8.33
N GLU A 89 11.05 4.19 -7.25
CA GLU A 89 12.31 3.44 -7.17
C GLU A 89 12.10 1.95 -7.45
N LEU A 90 11.15 1.32 -6.76
CA LEU A 90 10.86 -0.12 -6.88
C LEU A 90 10.19 -0.49 -8.21
N ALA A 91 9.52 0.46 -8.86
CA ALA A 91 8.86 0.18 -10.13
C ALA A 91 9.81 0.19 -11.33
N ASP A 92 11.00 0.76 -11.19
CA ASP A 92 11.99 0.96 -12.27
C ASP A 92 11.36 1.52 -13.56
N GLY A 93 10.42 2.46 -13.41
CA GLY A 93 9.68 3.07 -14.52
C GLY A 93 8.65 2.18 -15.22
N GLN A 94 8.35 0.98 -14.70
CA GLN A 94 7.42 0.01 -15.31
C GLN A 94 6.02 -0.01 -14.67
N THR A 95 5.69 0.92 -13.76
CA THR A 95 4.42 0.96 -13.00
C THR A 95 3.19 0.70 -13.86
N TRP A 96 3.06 1.42 -14.99
CA TRP A 96 1.91 1.32 -15.89
C TRP A 96 1.78 -0.05 -16.56
N ARG A 97 2.90 -0.66 -16.94
CA ARG A 97 2.92 -1.98 -17.59
C ARG A 97 2.50 -3.09 -16.64
N MET A 98 2.72 -2.92 -15.35
CA MET A 98 2.31 -3.90 -14.34
C MET A 98 0.79 -3.86 -14.08
N MET A 99 0.15 -2.70 -14.27
CA MET A 99 -1.29 -2.59 -14.11
C MET A 99 -2.07 -3.41 -15.14
N ASP A 100 -1.57 -3.53 -16.39
CA ASP A 100 -2.18 -4.37 -17.44
C ASP A 100 -2.29 -5.85 -17.04
N ARG A 101 -1.51 -6.27 -16.04
CA ARG A 101 -1.44 -7.65 -15.55
C ARG A 101 -2.09 -7.82 -14.17
N THR A 102 -2.58 -6.74 -13.58
CA THR A 102 -3.20 -6.73 -12.25
C THR A 102 -4.71 -6.90 -12.40
N HIS A 103 -5.26 -7.95 -11.81
CA HIS A 103 -6.67 -8.30 -11.97
C HIS A 103 -7.35 -8.62 -10.63
N GLY A 104 -8.68 -8.58 -10.63
CA GLY A 104 -9.50 -9.01 -9.50
C GLY A 104 -9.17 -8.22 -8.21
N PRO A 105 -9.06 -8.90 -7.05
CA PRO A 105 -8.81 -8.24 -5.77
C PRO A 105 -7.53 -7.37 -5.74
N HIS A 106 -6.49 -7.72 -6.51
CA HIS A 106 -5.27 -6.91 -6.59
C HIS A 106 -5.54 -5.57 -7.29
N ALA A 107 -6.33 -5.59 -8.38
CA ALA A 107 -6.70 -4.38 -9.10
C ALA A 107 -7.57 -3.47 -8.22
N THR A 108 -8.51 -4.05 -7.47
CA THR A 108 -9.32 -3.30 -6.49
C THR A 108 -8.45 -2.68 -5.40
N ALA A 109 -7.48 -3.41 -4.86
CA ALA A 109 -6.55 -2.91 -3.85
C ALA A 109 -5.74 -1.72 -4.37
N VAL A 110 -5.22 -1.81 -5.60
CA VAL A 110 -4.48 -0.73 -6.25
C VAL A 110 -5.38 0.48 -6.50
N ALA A 111 -6.56 0.29 -7.09
CA ALA A 111 -7.47 1.39 -7.41
C ALA A 111 -7.87 2.19 -6.16
N LEU A 112 -8.28 1.52 -5.10
CA LEU A 112 -8.65 2.18 -3.84
C LEU A 112 -7.47 2.94 -3.20
N ALA A 113 -6.24 2.42 -3.33
CA ALA A 113 -5.01 3.05 -2.85
C ALA A 113 -4.39 4.10 -3.79
N ILE A 114 -4.98 4.35 -4.95
CA ILE A 114 -4.66 5.53 -5.79
C ILE A 114 -5.73 6.61 -5.62
N MET A 115 -7.00 6.20 -5.47
CA MET A 115 -8.14 7.11 -5.44
C MET A 115 -8.33 7.88 -4.12
N GLN A 116 -7.55 7.62 -3.07
CA GLN A 116 -7.69 8.34 -1.79
C GLN A 116 -7.15 9.79 -1.81
N GLN A 117 -6.65 10.27 -2.95
CA GLN A 117 -6.18 11.66 -3.09
C GLN A 117 -7.32 12.68 -3.06
#